data_AF-A0A8T3UC95-F1
#
_entry.id   AF-A0A8T3UC95-F1
#
_cell.length_a   1.000
_cell.length_b   1.000
_cell.length_c   1.000
_cell.angle_alpha   90.00
_cell.angle_beta   90.00
_cell.angle_gamma   90.00
#
_symmetry.space_group_name_H-M   'P 1'
#
loop_
_entity.id
_entity.type
_entity.pdbx_description
1 polymer ?
#
loop_
_entity_poly.entity_id
_entity_poly.type
_entity_poly.pdbx_seq_one_letter_code
_entity_poly.pdbx_strand_id
1 'polypeptide(L)' 'MNVIIRYKENILFNPDAIYCEGVTVKAKKGLDYYILCEYEDVESAERLVFEIWSQLSKYKNKDNMFISIK' A
#
# COMPACT_ATOMS: atom_id res chain seq x y z
N MET A 1 -4.92 -13.24 0.37
CA MET A 1 -3.56 -12.68 0.39
C MET A 1 -3.60 -11.41 1.20
N ASN A 2 -2.87 -11.34 2.32
CA ASN A 2 -2.89 -10.18 3.21
C ASN A 2 -1.75 -9.22 2.88
N VAL A 3 -2.04 -7.94 2.77
CA VAL A 3 -1.03 -6.88 2.61
C VAL A 3 -0.73 -6.36 3.98
N ILE A 4 0.49 -6.56 4.50
CA ILE A 4 0.86 -6.08 5.83
C ILE A 4 1.74 -4.86 5.66
N ILE A 5 1.24 -3.71 6.11
CA ILE A 5 2.01 -2.48 6.15
C ILE A 5 2.90 -2.49 7.39
N ARG A 6 4.19 -2.19 7.21
CA ARG A 6 5.19 -2.06 8.27
C ARG A 6 5.77 -0.65 8.31
N TYR A 7 6.02 -0.16 9.51
CA TYR A 7 6.80 1.05 9.75
C TYR A 7 7.82 0.78 10.85
N LYS A 8 9.10 1.08 10.59
CA LYS A 8 10.22 0.79 11.51
C LYS A 8 10.10 -0.61 12.14
N GLU A 9 9.94 -1.62 11.28
CA GLU A 9 9.85 -3.05 11.65
C GLU A 9 8.59 -3.49 12.41
N ASN A 10 7.71 -2.57 12.81
CA ASN A 10 6.44 -2.89 13.44
C ASN A 10 5.34 -3.11 12.39
N ILE A 11 4.51 -4.14 12.58
CA ILE A 11 3.29 -4.33 11.79
C ILE A 11 2.29 -3.27 12.22
N LEU A 12 1.89 -2.41 11.28
CA LEU A 12 0.91 -1.36 11.50
C LEU A 12 -0.51 -1.89 11.33
N PHE A 13 -0.86 -2.37 10.12
CA PHE A 13 -2.17 -2.96 9.84
C PHE A 13 -2.21 -3.69 8.48
N ASN A 14 -3.31 -4.38 8.21
CA ASN A 14 -3.57 -5.11 6.96
C ASN A 14 -4.74 -4.47 6.17
N PRO A 15 -4.51 -3.52 5.25
CA PRO A 15 -5.59 -2.88 4.48
C PRO A 15 -6.37 -3.83 3.58
N ASP A 16 -7.62 -3.47 3.32
CA ASP A 16 -8.47 -4.14 2.32
C ASP A 16 -8.20 -3.62 0.91
N ALA A 17 -7.79 -2.36 0.78
CA ALA A 17 -7.41 -1.74 -0.48
C ALA A 17 -6.30 -0.69 -0.30
N ILE A 18 -5.45 -0.55 -1.32
CA ILE A 18 -4.48 0.54 -1.47
C ILE A 18 -4.72 1.17 -2.84
N TYR A 19 -4.86 2.50 -2.89
CA TYR A 19 -5.17 3.24 -4.11
C TYR A 19 -4.61 4.67 -4.06
N CYS A 20 -4.50 5.31 -5.22
CA CYS A 20 -4.14 6.71 -5.35
C CYS A 20 -5.40 7.59 -5.44
N GLU A 21 -5.36 8.76 -4.81
CA GLU A 21 -6.33 9.83 -4.96
C GLU A 21 -5.57 11.14 -5.19
N GLY A 22 -5.43 11.53 -6.46
CA GLY A 22 -4.52 12.59 -6.86
C GLY A 22 -3.07 12.24 -6.51
N VAL A 23 -2.40 13.14 -5.79
CA VAL A 23 -0.99 12.95 -5.36
C VAL A 23 -0.85 12.13 -4.07
N THR A 24 -1.97 11.69 -3.48
CA THR A 24 -1.97 10.98 -2.20
C THR A 24 -2.21 9.48 -2.41
N VAL A 25 -1.39 8.65 -1.77
CA VAL A 25 -1.61 7.20 -1.69
C VAL A 25 -2.34 6.89 -0.38
N LYS A 26 -3.49 6.22 -0.51
CA LYS A 26 -4.38 5.90 0.60
C LYS A 26 -4.56 4.39 0.77
N ALA A 27 -4.81 4.00 2.01
CA ALA A 27 -5.19 2.66 2.39
C ALA A 27 -6.57 2.67 3.05
N LYS A 28 -7.39 1.66 2.74
CA LYS A 28 -8.71 1.48 3.34
C LYS A 28 -8.70 0.25 4.25
N LYS A 29 -9.30 0.38 5.43
CA LYS A 29 -9.62 -0.76 6.31
C LYS A 29 -11.03 -0.64 6.84
N GLY A 30 -11.94 -1.52 6.42
CA GLY A 30 -13.36 -1.41 6.74
C GLY A 30 -13.94 -0.11 6.17
N LEU A 31 -14.39 0.78 7.07
CA LEU A 31 -14.89 2.12 6.71
C LEU A 31 -13.85 3.22 6.90
N ASP A 32 -12.70 2.89 7.49
CA ASP A 32 -11.63 3.85 7.79
C ASP A 32 -10.66 4.00 6.61
N TYR A 33 -10.11 5.21 6.51
CA TYR A 33 -9.15 5.60 5.48
C TYR A 33 -7.89 6.18 6.11
N TYR A 34 -6.74 5.76 5.60
CA TYR A 34 -5.42 6.16 6.07
C TYR A 34 -4.61 6.73 4.92
N ILE A 35 -3.94 7.86 5.16
CA ILE A 35 -2.96 8.42 4.23
C ILE A 35 -1.63 7.70 4.47
N LEU A 36 -1.11 7.06 3.44
CA LEU A 36 0.17 6.35 3.50
C LEU A 36 1.33 7.29 3.14
N CYS A 37 1.19 8.03 2.05
CA CYS A 37 2.21 8.94 1.55
C CYS A 37 1.56 9.99 0.65
N GLU A 38 2.19 11.15 0.56
CA GLU A 38 1.82 12.23 -0.34
C GLU A 38 3.03 12.56 -1.23
N TYR A 39 2.77 12.70 -2.52
CA TYR A 39 3.78 12.94 -3.54
C TYR A 39 3.67 14.35 -4.11
N GLU A 40 4.73 14.79 -4.80
CA GLU A 40 4.70 16.07 -5.51
C GLU A 40 3.81 16.01 -6.76
N ASP A 41 3.69 14.83 -7.37
CA ASP A 41 2.96 14.61 -8.61
C ASP A 41 2.18 13.28 -8.59
N VAL A 42 1.17 13.21 -9.47
CA VAL A 42 0.25 12.06 -9.55
C VAL A 42 0.95 10.82 -10.11
N GLU A 43 1.89 10.99 -11.04
CA GLU A 43 2.58 9.87 -11.69
C GLU A 43 3.43 9.09 -10.68
N SER A 44 4.11 9.79 -9.78
CA SER A 44 4.85 9.20 -8.66
C SER A 44 3.95 8.40 -7.71
N ALA A 45 2.76 8.93 -7.39
CA ALA A 45 1.78 8.23 -6.55
C ALA A 45 1.23 6.97 -7.23
N GLU A 46 0.85 7.07 -8.50
CA GLU A 46 0.38 5.95 -9.31
C GLU A 46 1.45 4.87 -9.47
N ARG A 47 2.71 5.27 -9.68
CA ARG A 47 3.84 4.35 -9.80
C ARG A 47 4.03 3.51 -8.56
N LEU A 48 3.92 4.08 -7.36
CA LEU A 48 4.00 3.30 -6.11
C LEU A 48 2.88 2.25 -6.05
N VAL A 49 1.63 2.66 -6.33
CA VAL A 49 0.48 1.74 -6.30
C VAL A 49 0.66 0.62 -7.32
N PHE A 50 1.13 0.94 -8.52
CA PHE A 50 1.44 -0.05 -9.55
C PHE A 50 2.55 -1.01 -9.13
N GLU A 51 3.62 -0.53 -8.51
CA GLU A 51 4.70 -1.38 -7.97
C GLU A 51 4.19 -2.32 -6.89
N ILE A 52 3.32 -1.84 -6.00
CA ILE A 52 2.66 -2.67 -4.98
C ILE A 52 1.85 -3.79 -5.65
N TRP A 53 1.01 -3.46 -6.64
CA TRP A 53 0.22 -4.45 -7.38
C TRP A 53 1.08 -5.44 -8.16
N SER A 54 2.16 -4.96 -8.79
CA SER A 54 3.12 -5.80 -9.51
C SER A 54 3.78 -6.80 -8.56
N GLN A 55 4.19 -6.36 -7.38
CA GLN A 55 4.71 -7.26 -6.35
C GLN A 55 3.64 -8.24 -5.87
N LEU A 56 2.40 -7.80 -5.62
CA LEU A 56 1.29 -8.69 -5.25
C LEU A 56 1.09 -9.81 -6.27
N SER A 57 1.13 -9.48 -7.57
CA SER A 57 1.01 -10.49 -8.62
C SER A 57 2.11 -11.56 -8.57
N LYS A 58 3.33 -11.17 -8.18
CA LYS A 58 4.48 -12.08 -8.00
C LYS A 58 4.38 -12.93 -6.73
N TYR A 59 3.73 -12.40 -5.69
CA TYR A 59 3.53 -13.07 -4.41
C TYR A 59 2.23 -13.87 -4.32
N LYS A 60 1.53 -14.13 -5.44
CA LYS A 60 0.26 -14.85 -5.50
C LYS A 60 0.24 -16.22 -4.80
N ASN A 61 1.41 -16.85 -4.60
CA ASN A 61 1.58 -18.13 -3.90
C ASN A 61 2.07 -17.99 -2.44
N LYS A 62 2.12 -16.77 -1.89
CA LYS A 62 2.46 -16.51 -0.48
C LYS A 62 1.26 -15.92 0.24
N ASP A 63 1.04 -16.35 1.47
CA ASP A 63 -0.12 -15.92 2.26
C ASP A 63 -0.12 -14.42 2.56
N ASN A 64 1.08 -13.83 2.75
CA ASN A 64 1.27 -12.45 3.18
C ASN A 64 2.35 -11.73 2.34
N MET A 65 2.11 -10.46 2.02
CA MET A 65 3.08 -9.53 1.43
C MET A 65 3.36 -8.38 2.40
N PHE A 66 4.63 -8.02 2.57
CA PHE A 66 5.04 -6.94 3.47
C PHE A 66 5.41 -5.69 2.68
N ILE A 67 4.77 -4.56 2.99
CA ILE A 67 5.09 -3.25 2.43
C ILE A 67 5.72 -2.43 3.55
N SER A 68 6.96 -2.00 3.34
CA SER A 68 7.62 -1.04 4.22
C SER A 68 7.45 0.35 3.66
N ILE A 69 6.83 1.24 4.42
CA ILE A 69 6.73 2.66 4.09
C ILE A 69 7.81 3.37 4.90
N LYS A 70 8.61 4.22 4.24
CA LYS A 70 9.70 4.99 4.88
C LYS A 70 9.16 6.23 5.57
#